data_AF-A0A8T1K4L1-F1
#
_entry.id   AF-A0A8T1K4L1-F1
#
_cell.length_a   1.000
_cell.length_b   1.000
_cell.length_c   1.000
_cell.angle_alpha   90.00
_cell.angle_beta   90.00
_cell.angle_gamma   90.00
#
_symmetry.space_group_name_H-M   'P 1'
#
loop_
_entity.id
_entity.type
_entity.pdbx_description
1 polymer ?
#
loop_
_entity_poly.entity_id
_entity_poly.type
_entity_poly.pdbx_seq_one_letter_code
_entity_poly.pdbx_strand_id
1 'polypeptide(L)'
;MMMRNLNPDLGLCNGTRLRIVKLKSHVIHATIMTGERQGQHVLIPRIVFISDGEAHEFPFRLRRKQFPVQPVFAMTINKAQGQTVQNLGLYLSTPCFSHGQLYVALSRVTSRSKFKVLIEYPQLEEEDGVYTDNIVCRQIFE
;
A
#
# COMPACT_ATOMS: atom_id res chain seq x y z
N MET A 1 -7.19 3.29 -3.15
CA MET A 1 -6.66 1.97 -3.54
C MET A 1 -7.76 0.93 -3.42
N MET A 2 -7.84 -0.03 -4.34
CA MET A 2 -8.71 -1.20 -4.21
C MET A 2 -8.27 -2.10 -3.06
N MET A 3 -9.23 -2.64 -2.31
CA MET A 3 -8.99 -3.55 -1.17
C MET A 3 -9.20 -5.03 -1.50
N ARG A 4 -9.85 -5.34 -2.63
CA ARG A 4 -10.18 -6.70 -3.07
C ARG A 4 -10.10 -6.79 -4.58
N ASN A 5 -9.87 -8.00 -5.08
CA ASN A 5 -10.05 -8.32 -6.48
C ASN A 5 -11.54 -8.31 -6.81
N LEU A 6 -11.95 -7.46 -7.75
CA LEU A 6 -13.33 -7.36 -8.23
C LEU A 6 -13.44 -7.86 -9.67
N ASN A 7 -12.55 -7.38 -10.54
CA ASN A 7 -12.47 -7.81 -11.93
C ASN A 7 -11.03 -7.62 -12.43
N PRO A 8 -10.20 -8.68 -12.39
CA PRO A 8 -8.82 -8.61 -12.84
C PRO A 8 -8.67 -8.24 -14.31
N ASP A 9 -9.57 -8.73 -15.15
CA ASP A 9 -9.55 -8.43 -16.58
C ASP A 9 -9.67 -6.94 -16.82
N LEU A 10 -10.48 -6.21 -16.03
CA LEU A 10 -10.62 -4.75 -16.09
C LEU A 10 -9.57 -3.98 -15.26
N GLY A 11 -8.58 -4.66 -14.68
CA GLY A 11 -7.55 -4.04 -13.82
C GLY A 11 -8.04 -3.65 -12.42
N LEU A 12 -9.22 -4.12 -12.01
CA LEU A 12 -9.80 -3.90 -10.68
C LEU A 12 -9.33 -4.98 -9.70
N CYS A 13 -8.03 -5.02 -9.46
CA CYS A 13 -7.35 -5.92 -8.53
C CYS A 13 -7.08 -5.24 -7.18
N ASN A 14 -6.78 -6.03 -6.15
CA ASN A 14 -6.27 -5.53 -4.88
C ASN A 14 -4.98 -4.74 -5.12
N GLY A 15 -4.85 -3.57 -4.48
CA GLY A 15 -3.71 -2.69 -4.68
C GLY A 15 -3.83 -1.71 -5.85
N THR A 16 -4.82 -1.87 -6.76
CA THR A 16 -5.01 -0.91 -7.86
C THR A 16 -5.22 0.51 -7.31
N ARG A 17 -4.35 1.44 -7.74
CA ARG A 17 -4.46 2.85 -7.40
C ARG A 17 -5.45 3.55 -8.33
N LEU A 18 -6.30 4.36 -7.72
CA LEU A 18 -7.45 4.97 -8.35
C LEU A 18 -7.51 6.44 -7.95
N ARG A 19 -7.82 7.30 -8.91
CA ARG A 19 -8.18 8.69 -8.67
C ARG A 19 -9.70 8.81 -8.77
N ILE A 20 -10.34 9.28 -7.70
CA ILE A 20 -11.78 9.51 -7.70
C ILE A 20 -12.09 10.67 -8.64
N VAL A 21 -13.04 10.46 -9.55
CA VAL A 21 -13.55 11.48 -10.48
C VAL A 21 -14.86 12.05 -9.95
N LYS A 22 -15.80 11.18 -9.57
CA LYS A 22 -17.11 11.58 -9.06
C LYS A 22 -17.68 10.55 -8.10
N LEU A 23 -18.32 11.02 -7.05
CA LEU A 23 -19.10 10.20 -6.12
C LEU A 23 -20.57 10.23 -6.54
N LYS A 24 -21.21 9.07 -6.66
CA LYS A 24 -22.64 8.93 -6.91
C LYS A 24 -23.27 8.10 -5.77
N SER A 25 -24.60 8.06 -5.70
CA SER A 25 -25.34 7.42 -4.60
C SER A 25 -24.98 5.95 -4.38
N HIS A 26 -24.68 5.19 -5.44
CA HIS A 26 -24.44 3.75 -5.37
C HIS A 26 -23.11 3.27 -5.98
N VAL A 27 -22.36 4.17 -6.60
CA VAL A 27 -21.09 3.86 -7.27
C VAL A 27 -20.07 4.97 -7.08
N ILE A 28 -18.79 4.60 -7.05
CA ILE A 28 -17.68 5.52 -7.16
C ILE A 28 -17.17 5.49 -8.60
N HIS A 29 -17.12 6.64 -9.26
CA HIS A 29 -16.48 6.79 -10.56
C HIS A 29 -15.02 7.19 -10.35
N ALA A 30 -14.11 6.39 -10.88
CA ALA A 30 -12.67 6.61 -10.73
C ALA A 30 -11.92 6.35 -12.04
N THR A 31 -10.68 6.81 -12.11
CA THR A 31 -9.72 6.47 -13.18
C THR A 31 -8.58 5.63 -12.61
N ILE A 32 -8.17 4.59 -13.32
CA ILE A 32 -7.00 3.78 -12.98
C ILE A 32 -5.73 4.63 -13.13
N MET A 33 -4.87 4.61 -12.11
CA MET A 33 -3.66 5.44 -12.08
C MET A 33 -2.39 4.73 -12.57
N THR A 34 -2.40 3.40 -12.63
CA THR A 34 -1.18 2.59 -12.84
C THR A 34 -1.46 1.32 -13.63
N GLY A 35 -0.42 0.79 -14.28
CA GLY A 35 -0.50 -0.45 -15.05
C GLY A 35 -1.02 -0.25 -16.47
N GLU A 36 -1.24 -1.35 -17.18
CA GLU A 36 -1.62 -1.35 -18.60
C GLU A 36 -2.94 -0.61 -18.88
N ARG A 37 -3.84 -0.57 -17.89
CA ARG A 37 -5.16 0.07 -17.99
C ARG A 37 -5.18 1.50 -17.44
N GLN A 38 -4.01 2.13 -17.29
CA GLN A 38 -3.92 3.52 -16.81
C GLN A 38 -4.80 4.45 -17.65
N GLY A 39 -5.49 5.38 -16.98
CA GLY A 39 -6.40 6.33 -17.61
C GLY A 39 -7.82 5.81 -17.84
N GLN A 40 -8.05 4.49 -17.81
CA GLN A 40 -9.39 3.93 -18.01
C GLN A 40 -10.34 4.33 -16.87
N HIS A 41 -11.57 4.67 -17.26
CA HIS A 41 -12.65 4.97 -16.33
C HIS A 41 -13.34 3.69 -15.85
N VAL A 42 -13.59 3.62 -14.54
CA VAL A 42 -14.22 2.48 -13.89
C VAL A 42 -15.30 2.93 -12.91
N LEU A 43 -16.32 2.08 -12.75
CA LEU A 43 -17.38 2.26 -11.77
C LEU A 43 -17.23 1.19 -10.70
N ILE A 44 -17.16 1.62 -9.44
CA ILE A 44 -16.91 0.73 -8.31
C ILE A 44 -18.18 0.67 -7.47
N PRO A 45 -18.89 -0.47 -7.45
CA PRO A 45 -20.06 -0.65 -6.59
C PRO A 45 -19.64 -1.04 -5.17
N ARG A 46 -20.61 -1.03 -4.25
CA ARG A 46 -20.44 -1.64 -2.93
C ARG A 46 -20.49 -3.16 -3.04
N ILE A 47 -19.57 -3.85 -2.37
CA ILE A 47 -19.55 -5.31 -2.23
C ILE A 47 -19.84 -5.72 -0.80
N VAL A 48 -20.18 -6.99 -0.58
CA VAL A 48 -20.38 -7.55 0.76
C VAL A 48 -19.08 -8.19 1.24
N PHE A 49 -18.58 -7.72 2.38
CA PHE A 49 -17.51 -8.35 3.14
C PHE A 49 -18.15 -9.27 4.18
N ILE A 50 -17.63 -10.49 4.31
CA ILE A 50 -18.07 -11.48 5.28
C ILE A 50 -16.87 -11.79 6.18
N SER A 51 -17.07 -11.85 7.49
CA SER A 51 -16.08 -12.42 8.41
C SER A 51 -16.11 -13.94 8.25
N ASP A 52 -15.27 -14.47 7.36
CA ASP A 52 -15.12 -15.91 7.19
C ASP A 52 -14.21 -16.43 8.31
N GLY A 53 -14.74 -17.38 9.08
CA GLY A 53 -14.19 -17.79 10.38
C GLY A 53 -13.01 -18.73 10.26
N GLU A 54 -11.82 -18.22 10.59
CA GLU A 54 -10.80 -18.94 11.36
C GLU A 54 -10.65 -18.38 12.78
N ALA A 55 -11.29 -17.25 13.08
CA ALA A 55 -11.39 -16.75 14.44
C ALA A 55 -12.53 -17.49 15.15
N HIS A 56 -12.20 -18.45 16.02
CA HIS A 56 -13.10 -19.01 17.03
C HIS A 56 -13.64 -17.95 18.04
N GLU A 57 -13.54 -16.65 17.73
CA GLU A 57 -13.79 -15.54 18.65
C GLU A 57 -15.23 -15.03 18.65
N PHE A 58 -16.05 -15.29 17.61
CA PHE A 58 -17.40 -14.71 17.50
C PHE A 58 -18.50 -15.76 17.21
N PRO A 59 -19.64 -15.73 17.94
CA PRO A 59 -20.75 -16.67 17.73
C PRO A 59 -21.64 -16.32 16.52
N PHE A 60 -21.26 -15.32 15.72
CA PHE A 60 -22.05 -14.86 14.57
C PHE A 60 -21.15 -14.46 13.39
N ARG A 61 -21.72 -14.47 12.19
CA ARG A 61 -21.05 -13.98 10.96
C ARG A 61 -21.40 -12.51 10.72
N LEU A 62 -20.41 -11.64 10.74
CA LEU A 62 -20.57 -10.23 10.38
C LEU A 62 -20.60 -10.09 8.85
N ARG A 63 -21.65 -9.45 8.33
CA ARG A 63 -21.77 -9.08 6.91
C ARG A 63 -21.79 -7.55 6.79
N ARG A 64 -20.87 -6.99 6.03
CA ARG A 64 -20.74 -5.54 5.81
C ARG A 64 -20.78 -5.20 4.33
N LYS A 65 -21.77 -4.41 3.90
CA LYS A 65 -21.83 -3.89 2.51
C LYS A 65 -21.10 -2.55 2.43
N GLN A 66 -19.99 -2.49 1.71
CA GLN A 66 -19.16 -1.29 1.61
C GLN A 66 -18.42 -1.21 0.26
N PHE A 67 -17.99 -0.02 -0.16
CA PHE A 67 -17.10 0.14 -1.29
C PHE A 67 -15.74 -0.52 -1.00
N PRO A 68 -15.18 -1.33 -1.92
CA PRO A 68 -13.89 -2.00 -1.71
C PRO A 68 -12.71 -1.06 -1.99
N VAL A 69 -12.76 0.17 -1.50
CA VAL A 69 -11.69 1.15 -1.66
C VAL A 69 -11.29 1.78 -0.32
N GLN A 70 -10.01 2.10 -0.20
CA GLN A 70 -9.44 2.86 0.92
C GLN A 70 -8.70 4.10 0.39
N PRO A 71 -8.81 5.27 1.05
CA PRO A 71 -7.95 6.42 0.79
C PRO A 71 -6.46 6.05 0.95
N VAL A 72 -5.58 6.56 0.08
CA VAL A 72 -4.17 6.12 0.03
C VAL A 72 -3.22 7.27 -0.29
N PHE A 73 -3.15 8.28 0.57
CA PHE A 73 -2.10 9.30 0.46
C PHE A 73 -0.75 8.79 0.98
N ALA A 74 -0.80 8.04 2.08
CA ALA A 74 0.31 7.27 2.61
C ALA A 74 -0.12 5.80 2.76
N MET A 75 0.85 4.89 2.69
CA MET A 75 0.65 3.47 2.95
C MET A 75 1.83 2.93 3.74
N THR A 76 1.61 1.89 4.54
CA THR A 76 2.69 1.23 5.25
C THR A 76 3.59 0.47 4.28
N ILE A 77 4.85 0.25 4.66
CA ILE A 77 5.84 -0.51 3.87
C ILE A 77 5.28 -1.88 3.48
N ASN A 78 4.66 -2.59 4.43
CA ASN A 78 4.07 -3.91 4.21
C ASN A 78 2.93 -3.88 3.17
N LYS A 79 2.12 -2.81 3.14
CA LYS A 79 1.06 -2.66 2.13
C LYS A 79 1.60 -2.28 0.76
N ALA A 80 2.76 -1.63 0.70
CA ALA A 80 3.44 -1.31 -0.55
C ALA A 80 4.16 -2.53 -1.17
N GLN A 81 4.34 -3.62 -0.42
CA GLN A 81 5.02 -4.82 -0.91
C GLN A 81 4.35 -5.35 -2.19
N GLY A 82 5.17 -5.64 -3.21
CA GLY A 82 4.70 -6.09 -4.52
C GLY A 82 4.16 -4.96 -5.43
N GLN A 83 4.10 -3.72 -4.96
CA GLN A 83 3.76 -2.57 -5.79
C GLN A 83 5.01 -1.85 -6.31
N THR A 84 4.88 -1.18 -7.45
CA THR A 84 5.89 -0.25 -7.96
C THR A 84 5.30 1.17 -7.97
N VAL A 85 6.06 2.13 -7.46
CA VAL A 85 5.70 3.54 -7.44
C VAL A 85 6.71 4.36 -8.25
N GLN A 86 6.20 5.38 -8.95
CA GLN A 86 7.05 6.25 -9.77
C GLN A 86 7.94 7.13 -8.90
N ASN A 87 7.34 7.77 -7.89
CA ASN A 87 8.02 8.62 -6.92
C ASN A 87 7.68 8.09 -5.51
N LEU A 88 8.67 8.01 -4.64
CA LEU A 88 8.52 7.49 -3.28
C LEU A 88 9.09 8.49 -2.27
N GLY A 89 8.25 8.91 -1.34
CA GLY A 89 8.68 9.51 -0.08
C GLY A 89 8.60 8.47 1.02
N LEU A 90 9.72 8.15 1.66
CA LEU A 90 9.77 7.31 2.85
C LEU A 90 9.86 8.21 4.07
N TYR A 91 8.91 8.07 4.98
CA TYR A 91 8.90 8.78 6.25
C TYR A 91 9.07 7.77 7.38
N LEU A 92 10.11 7.98 8.18
CA LEU A 92 10.48 7.15 9.32
C LEU A 92 10.44 8.02 10.58
N SER A 93 9.31 8.00 11.29
CA SER A 93 9.23 8.53 12.65
C SER A 93 9.94 7.62 13.65
N THR A 94 9.98 6.32 13.36
CA THR A 94 10.75 5.34 14.12
C THR A 94 11.53 4.46 13.16
N PRO A 95 12.61 3.81 13.62
CA PRO A 95 13.35 2.86 12.81
C PRO A 95 12.48 1.71 12.31
N CYS A 96 12.87 1.09 11.19
CA CYS A 96 12.24 -0.14 10.74
C CYS A 96 12.37 -1.22 11.83
N PHE A 97 11.31 -1.98 12.10
CA PHE A 97 11.26 -2.91 13.24
C PHE A 97 11.28 -4.38 12.84
N SER A 98 11.20 -4.70 11.56
CA SER A 98 11.31 -6.08 11.08
C SER A 98 12.29 -6.25 9.94
N HIS A 99 12.76 -7.48 9.79
CA HIS A 99 13.70 -7.84 8.75
C HIS A 99 13.20 -7.43 7.36
N GLY A 100 14.08 -6.79 6.59
CA GLY A 100 13.85 -6.51 5.17
C GLY A 100 12.87 -5.36 4.90
N GLN A 101 12.28 -4.72 5.91
CA GLN A 101 11.34 -3.61 5.70
C GLN A 101 11.95 -2.45 4.91
N LEU A 102 13.14 -2.01 5.29
CA LEU A 102 13.81 -0.92 4.61
C LEU A 102 14.11 -1.30 3.15
N TYR A 103 14.58 -2.52 2.91
CA TYR A 103 14.77 -3.05 1.56
C TYR A 103 13.45 -3.11 0.76
N VAL A 104 12.36 -3.57 1.38
CA VAL A 104 11.04 -3.59 0.74
C VAL A 104 10.64 -2.18 0.33
N ALA A 105 10.81 -1.17 1.18
CA ALA A 105 10.52 0.22 0.85
C ALA A 105 11.38 0.72 -0.32
N LEU A 106 12.70 0.56 -0.24
CA LEU A 106 13.65 1.02 -1.25
C LEU A 106 13.42 0.35 -2.62
N SER A 107 13.04 -0.92 -2.64
CA SER A 107 12.76 -1.67 -3.87
C SER A 107 11.45 -1.30 -4.56
N ARG A 108 10.61 -0.42 -3.99
CA ARG A 108 9.34 0.00 -4.65
C ARG A 108 9.54 1.04 -5.73
N VAL A 109 10.72 1.67 -5.83
CA VAL A 109 11.01 2.74 -6.79
C VAL A 109 12.14 2.31 -7.73
N THR A 110 12.07 2.72 -8.99
CA THR A 110 12.99 2.26 -10.04
C THR A 110 14.27 3.09 -10.17
N SER A 111 14.34 4.27 -9.55
CA SER A 111 15.51 5.15 -9.63
C SER A 111 15.72 5.91 -8.31
N ARG A 112 16.98 6.02 -7.90
CA ARG A 112 17.40 6.78 -6.71
C ARG A 112 16.95 8.25 -6.76
N SER A 113 16.92 8.86 -7.95
CA SER A 113 16.50 10.26 -8.13
C SER A 113 15.02 10.52 -7.76
N LYS A 114 14.19 9.47 -7.78
CA LYS A 114 12.74 9.55 -7.50
C LYS A 114 12.40 9.13 -6.07
N PHE A 115 13.41 9.00 -5.23
CA PHE A 115 13.31 8.56 -3.86
C PHE A 115 13.76 9.67 -2.91
N LYS A 116 12.96 9.95 -1.89
CA LYS A 116 13.35 10.84 -0.78
C LYS A 116 13.02 10.18 0.54
N VAL A 117 13.88 10.38 1.54
CA VAL A 117 13.68 9.90 2.91
C VAL A 117 13.62 11.09 3.85
N LEU A 118 12.69 11.03 4.79
CA LEU A 118 12.66 11.86 5.97
C LEU A 118 12.74 10.93 7.19
N ILE A 119 13.80 11.05 7.97
CA ILE A 119 13.98 10.38 9.26
C ILE A 119 13.77 11.47 10.31
N GLU A 120 12.72 11.35 11.12
CA GLU A 120 12.36 12.41 12.07
C GLU A 120 13.19 12.34 13.35
N TYR A 121 13.47 11.11 13.83
CA TYR A 121 14.28 10.86 15.01
C TYR A 121 15.39 9.88 14.63
N PRO A 122 16.49 10.38 14.04
CA PRO A 122 17.59 9.51 13.62
C PRO A 122 18.36 8.96 14.80
N GLN A 123 18.89 7.75 14.64
CA GLN A 123 19.79 7.14 15.63
C GLN A 123 21.14 7.86 15.69
N LEU A 124 21.61 8.33 14.54
CA LEU A 124 22.87 9.02 14.38
C LEU A 124 22.74 10.05 13.26
N GLU A 125 23.27 11.24 13.51
CA GLU A 125 23.33 12.34 12.56
C GLU A 125 24.76 12.90 12.61
N GLU A 126 25.46 12.78 11.48
CA GLU A 126 26.85 13.21 11.30
C GLU A 126 26.92 14.21 10.13
N GLU A 127 28.08 14.83 9.91
CA GLU A 127 28.28 15.79 8.80
C GLU A 127 28.00 15.19 7.42
N ASP A 128 28.15 13.87 7.27
CA ASP A 128 27.97 13.15 6.02
C ASP A 128 26.55 12.57 5.80
N GLY A 129 25.69 12.63 6.82
CA GLY A 129 24.29 12.26 6.66
C GLY A 129 23.53 11.81 7.92
N VAL A 130 22.34 11.27 7.65
CA VAL A 130 21.37 10.80 8.65
C VAL A 130 21.21 9.29 8.54
N TYR A 131 21.31 8.59 9.66
CA TYR A 131 21.39 7.13 9.70
C TYR A 131 20.19 6.50 10.42
N THR A 132 19.77 5.33 9.93
CA THR A 132 18.77 4.46 10.58
C THR A 132 19.20 3.01 10.54
N ASP A 133 18.81 2.26 11.57
CA ASP A 133 19.01 0.82 11.65
C ASP A 133 18.34 0.09 10.48
N ASN A 134 19.10 -0.82 9.89
CA ASN A 134 18.59 -1.80 8.95
C ASN A 134 18.52 -3.16 9.64
N ILE A 135 17.31 -3.64 9.90
CA ILE A 135 17.12 -4.95 10.55
C ILE A 135 17.32 -6.06 9.52
N VAL A 136 18.35 -6.87 9.76
CA VAL A 136 18.77 -7.96 8.87
C VAL A 136 18.78 -9.28 9.64
N CYS A 137 18.04 -10.29 9.17
CA CYS A 137 18.10 -11.64 9.71
C CYS A 137 19.41 -12.29 9.28
N ARG A 138 20.24 -12.68 10.25
CA ARG A 138 21.58 -13.22 10.00
C ARG A 138 21.59 -14.60 9.34
N GLN A 139 20.52 -15.39 9.51
CA GLN A 139 20.37 -16.73 8.92
C GLN A 139 20.39 -16.74 7.37
N ILE A 140 20.29 -15.59 6.71
CA ILE A 140 20.34 -15.48 5.25
C ILE A 140 21.78 -15.37 4.73
N PHE A 141 22.74 -15.07 5.61
CA PHE A 141 24.15 -14.84 5.26
C PHE A 141 25.08 -15.98 5.72
N GLU A 142 24.51 -17.02 6.33
CA GLU A 142 25.15 -18.30 6.66
C GLU A 142 24.68 -19.37 5.69
#